data_AF-A0A1F4UR99-F1
#
_entry.id   AF-A0A1F4UR99-F1
#
_cell.length_a   1.000
_cell.length_b   1.000
_cell.length_c   1.000
_cell.angle_alpha   90.00
_cell.angle_beta   90.00
_cell.angle_gamma   90.00
#
_symmetry.space_group_name_H-M   'P 1'
#
loop_
_entity.id
_entity.type
_entity.pdbx_description
1 polymer ?
#
loop_
_entity_poly.entity_id
_entity_poly.type
_entity_poly.pdbx_seq_one_letter_code
_entity_poly.pdbx_strand_id
1 'polypeptide(L)'
;MHKDNDLTHDHEENTYDVPTNAQFICPNDGKIDRDDVIFLCNKCEQADMIYKDGIYMCPACLNPGENFECLICESKEVKMQMKK
;
A
#
# COMPACT_ATOMS: atom_id res chain seq x y z
N MET A 1 44.95 -3.57 -28.79
CA MET A 1 45.23 -3.98 -27.40
C MET A 1 44.13 -3.41 -26.52
N HIS A 2 43.47 -4.30 -25.78
CA HIS A 2 42.57 -4.08 -24.61
C HIS A 2 41.45 -3.02 -24.75
N LYS A 3 40.17 -3.41 -24.90
CA LYS A 3 39.23 -4.02 -23.94
C LYS A 3 38.56 -3.01 -22.99
N ASP A 4 37.24 -3.18 -22.87
CA ASP A 4 36.32 -2.74 -21.79
C ASP A 4 35.91 -1.25 -21.85
N ASN A 5 34.67 -0.83 -21.59
CA ASN A 5 33.65 -1.41 -20.74
C ASN A 5 32.24 -0.92 -21.10
N ASP A 6 31.29 -1.83 -20.92
CA ASP A 6 29.84 -1.70 -20.80
C ASP A 6 29.42 -0.60 -19.80
N LEU A 7 28.25 0.01 -20.03
CA LEU A 7 27.36 0.48 -18.97
C LEU A 7 25.96 0.63 -19.57
N THR A 8 25.16 -0.40 -19.36
CA THR A 8 23.72 -0.40 -19.55
C THR A 8 23.08 0.80 -18.84
N HIS A 9 22.20 1.50 -19.55
CA HIS A 9 21.31 2.49 -18.94
C HIS A 9 20.09 1.72 -18.43
N ASP A 10 20.30 0.89 -17.41
CA ASP A 10 19.20 0.35 -16.61
C ASP A 10 18.61 1.54 -15.85
N HIS A 11 17.48 2.02 -16.35
CA HIS A 11 16.60 2.91 -15.64
C HIS A 11 15.96 2.06 -14.53
N GLU A 12 16.73 1.82 -13.47
CA GLU A 12 16.24 1.22 -12.24
C GLU A 12 15.28 2.24 -11.64
N GLU A 13 13.99 2.07 -11.93
CA GLU A 13 12.90 2.69 -11.19
C GLU A 13 13.14 2.38 -9.71
N ASN A 14 13.68 3.36 -9.00
CA ASN A 14 13.86 3.30 -7.56
C ASN A 14 12.48 3.49 -6.91
N THR A 15 11.59 2.51 -7.10
CA THR A 15 10.46 2.36 -6.21
C THR A 15 11.05 1.88 -4.89
N TYR A 16 11.10 2.78 -3.91
CA TYR A 16 11.32 2.39 -2.52
C TYR A 16 10.08 1.61 -2.07
N ASP A 17 9.90 0.41 -2.59
CA ASP A 17 8.99 -0.60 -2.08
C ASP A 17 9.51 -1.04 -0.72
N VAL A 18 9.26 -0.21 0.29
CA VAL A 18 9.39 -0.63 1.68
C VAL A 18 8.50 -1.87 1.79
N PRO A 19 9.06 -3.08 2.02
CA PRO A 19 8.29 -4.31 1.94
C PRO A 19 7.20 -4.25 3.00
N THR A 20 5.97 -4.00 2.56
CA THR A 20 4.81 -3.96 3.44
C THR A 20 4.35 -5.40 3.63
N ASN A 21 4.17 -5.81 4.90
CA ASN A 21 3.57 -7.11 5.19
C ASN A 21 2.03 -7.06 5.02
N ALA A 22 1.47 -5.91 4.62
CA ALA A 22 0.04 -5.75 4.38
C ALA A 22 -0.35 -6.29 2.99
N GLN A 23 -1.41 -7.10 2.96
CA GLN A 23 -2.10 -7.53 1.76
C GLN A 23 -3.55 -7.03 1.81
N PHE A 24 -4.02 -6.47 0.70
CA PHE A 24 -5.39 -5.97 0.58
C PHE A 24 -6.26 -6.94 -0.21
N ILE A 25 -7.49 -7.15 0.27
CA ILE A 25 -8.45 -8.04 -0.35
C ILE A 25 -9.79 -7.31 -0.47
N CYS A 26 -10.20 -7.04 -1.71
CA CYS A 26 -11.55 -6.61 -2.05
C CYS A 26 -12.45 -7.83 -2.30
N PRO A 27 -13.69 -7.85 -1.82
CA PRO A 27 -14.63 -8.95 -2.11
C PRO A 27 -15.01 -9.06 -3.60
N ASN A 28 -14.89 -7.97 -4.36
CA ASN A 28 -15.26 -7.93 -5.79
C ASN A 28 -14.09 -8.28 -6.70
N ASP A 29 -12.90 -7.74 -6.41
CA ASP A 29 -11.72 -7.88 -7.28
C ASP A 29 -10.71 -8.92 -6.78
N GLY A 30 -10.86 -9.39 -5.53
CA GLY A 30 -9.93 -10.31 -4.89
C GLY A 30 -8.73 -9.59 -4.29
N LYS A 31 -7.52 -10.11 -4.53
CA LYS A 31 -6.30 -9.48 -4.01
C LYS A 31 -5.95 -8.27 -4.86
N ILE A 32 -5.77 -7.13 -4.20
CA ILE A 32 -5.44 -5.86 -4.85
C ILE A 32 -4.15 -5.29 -4.24
N ASP A 33 -3.46 -4.48 -5.03
CA ASP A 33 -2.23 -3.85 -4.60
C ASP A 33 -2.52 -2.67 -3.68
N ARG A 34 -1.49 -2.25 -2.91
CA ARG A 34 -1.62 -1.10 -2.00
C ARG A 34 -2.03 0.17 -2.75
N ASP A 35 -1.52 0.34 -3.97
CA ASP A 35 -1.77 1.54 -4.77
C ASP A 35 -3.20 1.57 -5.35
N ASP A 36 -3.89 0.41 -5.36
CA ASP A 36 -5.31 0.27 -5.71
C ASP A 36 -6.24 0.44 -4.49
N VAL A 37 -5.71 0.92 -3.36
CA VAL A 37 -6.44 1.09 -2.11
C VAL A 37 -6.22 2.48 -1.53
N ILE A 38 -7.30 3.13 -1.12
CA ILE A 38 -7.24 4.37 -0.36
C ILE A 38 -7.79 4.17 1.06
N PHE A 39 -7.12 4.76 2.06
CA PHE A 39 -7.61 4.79 3.43
C PHE A 39 -8.48 6.02 3.65
N LEU A 40 -9.78 5.80 3.90
CA LEU A 40 -10.77 6.84 4.12
C LEU A 40 -11.01 7.04 5.62
N CYS A 41 -10.23 7.91 6.25
CA CYS A 41 -10.50 8.35 7.62
C CYS A 41 -11.07 9.78 7.63
N ASN A 42 -12.34 9.92 7.99
CA ASN A 42 -12.99 11.22 8.19
C ASN A 42 -12.99 11.68 9.66
N LYS A 43 -12.29 10.95 10.54
CA LYS A 43 -12.35 11.17 12.00
C LYS A 43 -11.11 11.81 12.60
N CYS A 44 -9.96 11.62 11.97
CA CYS A 44 -8.68 12.01 12.55
C CYS A 44 -8.03 13.04 11.64
N GLU A 45 -7.44 14.07 12.24
CA GLU A 45 -6.59 14.98 11.49
C GLU A 45 -5.33 14.23 11.05
N GLN A 46 -4.72 14.66 9.94
CA GLN A 46 -3.53 13.99 9.40
C GLN A 46 -2.38 13.89 10.41
N ALA A 47 -2.32 14.79 11.39
CA ALA A 47 -1.33 14.81 12.47
C ALA A 47 -1.44 13.63 13.43
N ASP A 48 -2.60 12.97 13.51
CA ASP A 48 -2.84 11.83 14.40
C ASP A 48 -2.63 10.47 13.71
N MET A 49 -2.27 10.46 12.42
CA MET A 49 -2.00 9.23 11.69
C MET A 49 -0.67 8.61 12.13
N ILE A 50 -0.68 7.31 12.43
CA ILE A 50 0.52 6.55 12.75
C ILE A 50 0.98 5.77 11.50
N TYR A 51 2.29 5.69 11.29
CA TYR A 51 2.84 4.84 10.23
C TYR A 51 2.96 3.39 10.75
N LYS A 52 2.23 2.47 10.11
CA LYS A 52 2.23 1.06 10.48
C LYS A 52 2.27 0.20 9.23
N ASP A 53 3.26 -0.70 9.17
CA ASP A 53 3.42 -1.68 8.09
C ASP A 53 3.41 -1.04 6.69
N GLY A 54 4.02 0.14 6.55
CA GLY A 54 4.14 0.83 5.26
C GLY A 54 3.01 1.80 4.94
N ILE A 55 2.06 2.01 5.85
CA ILE A 55 0.82 2.74 5.59
C ILE A 55 0.50 3.66 6.77
N TYR A 56 0.09 4.90 6.45
CA TYR A 56 -0.41 5.82 7.46
C TYR A 56 -1.86 5.47 7.80
N MET A 57 -2.12 5.18 9.07
CA MET A 57 -3.44 4.78 9.57
C MET A 57 -3.81 5.61 10.79
N CYS A 58 -5.07 5.99 10.89
CA CYS A 58 -5.54 6.58 12.14
C CYS A 58 -5.66 5.51 13.24
N PRO A 59 -5.07 5.70 14.42
CA PRO A 59 -5.15 4.76 15.53
C PRO A 59 -6.59 4.49 16.01
N ALA A 60 -7.48 5.49 15.94
CA ALA A 60 -8.90 5.32 16.29
C ALA A 60 -9.68 4.48 15.26
N CYS A 61 -9.13 4.32 14.05
CA CYS A 61 -9.70 3.56 12.94
C CYS A 61 -8.97 2.23 12.71
N LEU A 62 -8.08 1.80 13.63
CA LEU A 62 -7.29 0.56 13.58
C LEU A 62 -8.11 -0.74 13.64
N ASN A 63 -9.40 -0.68 13.30
CA ASN A 63 -10.13 -1.88 12.97
C ASN A 63 -9.74 -2.29 11.54
N PRO A 64 -9.06 -3.44 11.35
CA PRO A 64 -8.64 -3.87 10.04
C PRO A 64 -9.87 -4.09 9.15
N GLY A 65 -9.97 -3.29 8.09
CA GLY A 65 -10.93 -3.47 7.00
C GLY A 65 -12.18 -2.58 7.01
N GLU A 66 -12.31 -1.59 7.91
CA GLU A 66 -13.51 -0.74 7.96
C GLU A 66 -13.35 0.61 7.22
N ASN A 67 -12.13 0.97 6.80
CA ASN A 67 -11.84 2.31 6.25
C ASN A 67 -10.99 2.24 4.97
N PHE A 68 -10.97 1.12 4.27
CA PHE A 68 -10.25 1.00 3.00
C PHE A 68 -11.24 0.92 1.84
N GLU A 69 -11.00 1.71 0.80
CA GLU A 69 -11.77 1.71 -0.43
C GLU A 69 -10.92 1.20 -1.59
N CYS A 70 -11.47 0.27 -2.37
CA CYS A 70 -10.87 -0.25 -3.59
C CYS A 70 -11.00 0.80 -4.68
N LEU A 71 -9.90 1.21 -5.31
CA LEU A 71 -9.92 2.19 -6.41
C LEU A 71 -10.36 1.57 -7.75
N ILE A 72 -10.50 0.24 -7.82
CA ILE A 72 -10.96 -0.47 -9.02
C ILE A 72 -12.48 -0.50 -9.10
N CYS A 73 -13.17 -0.83 -7.99
CA CYS A 73 -14.62 -0.98 -7.94
C CYS A 73 -15.33 -0.09 -6.92
N GLU A 74 -14.60 0.81 -6.24
CA GLU A 74 -15.09 1.74 -5.21
C GLU A 74 -15.71 1.06 -3.97
N SER A 75 -15.46 -0.25 -3.79
CA SER A 75 -15.95 -0.98 -2.62
C SER A 75 -15.19 -0.59 -1.36
N LYS A 76 -15.94 -0.30 -0.28
CA LYS A 76 -15.41 0.05 1.06
C LYS A 76 -15.21 -1.16 1.98
N GLU A 77 -15.42 -2.37 1.45
CA GLU A 77 -15.32 -3.63 2.19
C GLU A 77 -13.93 -4.27 2.05
N VAL A 78 -12.91 -3.48 1.72
CA VAL A 78 -11.54 -3.95 1.54
C VAL A 78 -10.93 -4.34 2.88
N LYS A 79 -10.43 -5.58 2.97
CA LYS A 79 -9.78 -6.11 4.17
C LYS A 79 -8.27 -6.06 4.03
N MET A 80 -7.61 -5.54 5.05
CA MET A 80 -6.16 -5.66 5.20
C MET A 80 -5.82 -6.93 5.99
N GLN A 81 -4.93 -7.75 5.46
CA GLN A 81 -4.33 -8.90 6.12
C GLN A 81 -2.83 -8.70 6.27
N MET A 82 -2.29 -8.98 7.46
CA MET A 82 -0.85 -9.03 7.65
C MET A 82 -0.34 -10.42 7.28
N LYS A 83 0.66 -10.48 6.40
CA LYS A 83 1.46 -11.69 6.19
C LYS A 83 2.19 -11.97 7.52
N LYS A 84 1.90 -13.11 8.11
CA LYS A 84 2.57 -13.62 9.32
C LYS A 84 4.00 -14.06 9.00
#